data_AF-A0A377TKI5-F1
#
_entry.id   AF-A0A377TKI5-F1
#
_cell.length_a   1.000
_cell.length_b   1.000
_cell.length_c   1.000
_cell.angle_alpha   90.00
_cell.angle_beta   90.00
_cell.angle_gamma   90.00
#
_symmetry.space_group_name_H-M   'P 1'
#
loop_
_entity.id
_entity.type
_entity.pdbx_description
1 polymer ?
#
loop_
_entity_poly.entity_id
_entity_poly.type
_entity_poly.pdbx_seq_one_letter_code
_entity_poly.pdbx_strand_id
1 'polypeptide(L)' 'MLPDSSTRLNKYISESGICSRREADRFIEQGNVFINGKRATIGDQVKPGDLVKVKRTVD' A
#
# COMPACT_ATOMS: atom_id res chain seq x y z
N MET A 1 18.30 -7.45 -17.65
CA MET A 1 17.96 -6.57 -16.51
C MET A 1 16.45 -6.42 -16.54
N LEU A 2 15.73 -7.09 -15.65
CA LEU A 2 14.27 -6.88 -15.56
C LEU A 2 14.07 -5.45 -15.04
N PRO A 3 13.15 -4.65 -15.61
CA PRO A 3 12.87 -3.34 -15.06
C PRO A 3 12.49 -3.50 -13.59
N ASP A 4 13.04 -2.65 -12.72
CA ASP A 4 12.59 -2.51 -11.33
C ASP A 4 11.14 -2.01 -11.35
N SER A 5 10.20 -2.91 -11.60
CA SER A 5 8.78 -2.61 -11.75
C SER A 5 8.16 -2.43 -10.37
N SER A 6 8.37 -1.26 -9.79
CA SER A 6 7.69 -0.86 -8.56
C SER A 6 6.37 -0.16 -8.87
N THR A 7 5.35 -0.41 -8.05
CA THR A 7 4.03 0.20 -8.16
C THR A 7 3.79 1.11 -6.96
N ARG A 8 3.31 2.35 -7.16
CA ARG A 8 2.91 3.21 -6.03
C ARG A 8 1.91 2.49 -5.12
N LEU A 9 2.14 2.53 -3.81
CA LEU A 9 1.38 1.76 -2.82
C LEU A 9 -0.13 2.05 -2.88
N ASN A 10 -0.52 3.32 -3.03
CA ASN A 10 -1.94 3.67 -3.15
C ASN A 10 -2.59 3.11 -4.43
N LYS A 11 -1.85 3.02 -5.54
CA LYS A 11 -2.27 2.35 -6.77
C LYS A 11 -2.39 0.85 -6.54
N TYR A 12 -1.40 0.22 -5.90
CA TYR A 12 -1.41 -1.21 -5.60
C TYR A 12 -2.63 -1.62 -4.75
N ILE A 13 -2.91 -0.90 -3.66
CA ILE A 13 -4.08 -1.15 -2.78
C ILE A 13 -5.39 -0.92 -3.53
N SER A 14 -5.42 0.07 -4.43
CA SER A 14 -6.63 0.34 -5.21
C SER A 14 -6.90 -0.73 -6.27
N GLU A 15 -5.85 -1.22 -6.92
CA GLU A 15 -5.95 -2.30 -7.92
C GLU A 15 -6.24 -3.66 -7.28
N SER A 16 -5.94 -3.84 -5.98
CA SER A 16 -6.35 -5.03 -5.22
C SER A 16 -7.84 -5.02 -4.83
N GLY A 17 -8.61 -4.00 -5.25
CA GLY A 17 -10.05 -3.91 -4.99
C GLY A 17 -10.43 -3.56 -3.55
N ILE A 18 -9.47 -3.21 -2.70
CA ILE A 18 -9.75 -2.87 -1.29
C ILE A 18 -10.52 -1.55 -1.23
N CYS A 19 -10.02 -0.48 -1.87
CA CYS A 19 -10.62 0.85 -1.81
C CYS A 19 -10.15 1.72 -2.98
N SER A 20 -10.61 2.97 -3.05
CA SER A 20 -10.05 3.96 -3.99
C SER A 20 -8.60 4.32 -3.62
N ARG A 21 -7.84 4.89 -4.57
CA ARG A 21 -6.48 5.42 -4.29
C ARG A 21 -6.48 6.47 -3.18
N ARG A 22 -7.50 7.34 -3.13
CA ARG A 22 -7.64 8.38 -2.09
C ARG A 22 -7.91 7.79 -0.71
N GLU A 23 -8.67 6.69 -0.63
CA GLU A 23 -8.86 5.95 0.63
C GLU A 23 -7.59 5.22 1.04
N ALA A 24 -6.85 4.67 0.08
CA ALA A 24 -5.56 4.04 0.36
C ALA A 24 -4.59 5.06 0.97
N ASP A 25 -4.49 6.27 0.41
CA ASP A 25 -3.69 7.36 1.00
C ASP A 25 -4.15 7.69 2.43
N ARG A 26 -5.46 7.77 2.70
CA ARG A 26 -5.97 7.97 4.07
C ARG A 26 -5.53 6.87 5.03
N PHE A 27 -5.61 5.60 4.62
CA PHE A 27 -5.13 4.48 5.46
C PHE A 27 -3.62 4.53 5.69
N ILE A 28 -2.84 4.92 4.67
CA ILE A 28 -1.38 5.07 4.79
C ILE A 28 -1.06 6.19 5.79
N GLU A 29 -1.68 7.36 5.64
CA GLU A 29 -1.49 8.53 6.50
C GLU A 29 -1.88 8.25 7.97
N GLN A 30 -2.94 7.48 8.19
CA GLN A 30 -3.36 7.00 9.52
C GLN A 30 -2.43 5.92 10.11
N GLY A 31 -1.42 5.46 9.37
CA GLY A 31 -0.48 4.43 9.83
C GLY A 31 -1.08 3.03 9.87
N ASN A 32 -2.12 2.77 9.08
CA ASN A 32 -2.85 1.50 9.00
C ASN A 32 -2.30 0.55 7.92
N VAL A 33 -1.29 0.98 7.16
CA VAL A 33 -0.70 0.19 6.08
C VAL A 33 0.75 -0.17 6.40
N PHE A 34 1.13 -1.40 6.08
CA PHE A 34 2.47 -1.94 6.31
C PHE A 34 3.01 -2.61 5.06
N ILE A 35 4.29 -2.41 4.75
CA ILE A 35 5.06 -3.16 3.76
C ILE A 35 6.12 -3.97 4.51
N ASN A 36 6.11 -5.30 4.36
CA ASN A 36 7.05 -6.21 5.03
C ASN A 36 7.12 -5.99 6.56
N GLY A 37 5.97 -5.68 7.16
CA GLY A 37 5.84 -5.43 8.60
C GLY A 37 6.27 -4.03 9.07
N LYS A 38 6.83 -3.18 8.20
CA LYS A 38 7.15 -1.78 8.51
C LYS A 38 5.99 -0.88 8.12
N ARG A 39 5.68 0.12 8.96
CA ARG A 39 4.64 1.12 8.65
C ARG A 39 5.01 1.85 7.36
N ALA A 40 4.07 1.92 6.43
CA ALA A 40 4.23 2.61 5.16
C ALA A 40 3.95 4.11 5.30
N THR A 41 4.47 4.89 4.36
CA THR A 41 4.26 6.34 4.21
C THR A 41 3.78 6.70 2.81
N ILE A 42 3.19 7.89 2.66
CA ILE A 42 2.67 8.35 1.37
C ILE A 42 3.80 8.41 0.35
N GLY A 43 3.56 7.82 -0.83
CA GLY A 43 4.54 7.78 -1.91
C GLY A 43 5.39 6.51 -1.95
N ASP A 44 5.33 5.66 -0.93
CA ASP A 44 5.98 4.35 -0.94
C ASP A 44 5.58 3.54 -2.18
N GLN A 45 6.50 2.68 -2.61
CA GLN A 45 6.30 1.78 -3.75
C GLN A 45 6.42 0.33 -3.31
N VAL A 46 5.61 -0.51 -3.94
CA VAL A 46 5.56 -1.96 -3.75
C VAL A 46 6.32 -2.61 -4.89
N LYS A 47 7.28 -3.47 -4.54
CA LYS A 47 8.04 -4.29 -5.49
C LYS A 47 7.48 -5.71 -5.55
N PRO A 48 7.75 -6.48 -6.62
CA PRO A 48 7.44 -7.89 -6.64
C PRO A 48 8.06 -8.60 -5.43
N GLY A 49 7.24 -9.37 -4.71
CA GLY A 49 7.64 -10.08 -3.49
C GLY A 49 7.37 -9.33 -2.18
N ASP A 50 7.06 -8.03 -2.23
CA ASP A 50 6.66 -7.30 -1.02
C ASP A 50 5.30 -7.77 -0.50
N LEU A 51 5.19 -7.89 0.83
CA LEU A 51 3.94 -8.19 1.51
C LEU A 51 3.29 -6.90 2.02
N VAL A 52 2.15 -6.54 1.43
CA VAL A 52 1.35 -5.39 1.86
C VAL A 52 0.23 -5.86 2.80
N LYS A 53 0.12 -5.23 3.98
CA LYS A 53 -0.98 -5.43 4.93
C LYS A 53 -1.72 -4.13 5.17
N VAL A 54 -3.04 -4.15 5.03
CA VAL A 54 -3.93 -3.03 5.35
C VAL A 54 -4.77 -3.43 6.56
N LYS A 55 -4.64 -2.69 7.67
CA LYS A 55 -5.52 -2.85 8.83
C LYS A 55 -6.77 -2.01 8.63
N ARG A 56 -7.92 -2.66 8.54
CA ARG A 56 -9.21 -1.98 8.61
C ARG A 56 -9.70 -2.05 10.04
N THR A 57 -9.80 -0.90 10.69
CA THR A 57 -10.63 -0.80 11.89
C THR A 57 -12.07 -0.90 11.42
N VAL A 58 -12.74 -1.97 11.82
CA VAL A 58 -14.20 -2.05 11.76
C VAL A 58 -14.66 -1.55 13.11
N ASP A 59 -15.42 -0.45 13.13
CA ASP A 59 -16.16 -0.02 14.31
C ASP A 59 -17.25 -1.04 14.65
#